data_AF-A0A9E5IED1-F1
#
_entry.id   AF-A0A9E5IED1-F1
#
_cell.length_a   1.000
_cell.length_b   1.000
_cell.length_c   1.000
_cell.angle_alpha   90.00
_cell.angle_beta   90.00
_cell.angle_gamma   90.00
#
_symmetry.space_group_name_H-M   'P 1'
#
loop_
_entity.id
_entity.type
_entity.pdbx_description
1 polymer ?
#
loop_
_entity_poly.entity_id
_entity_poly.type
_entity_poly.pdbx_seq_one_letter_code
_entity_poly.pdbx_strand_id
1 'polypeptide(L)'
;EFYDFEAKYLDNSTSFDIPAQIPDYVAQQIADAAVTAFVALGCEGLARVDFFLTPANQVIINELNTMPGFTSTSVFPMLWKASGKSYSEVISQLCVSALSRSRNVVR
;
A
#
# COMPACT_ATOMS: atom_id res chain seq x y z
N GLU A 1 0.26 0.15 20.46
CA GLU A 1 0.41 -1.31 20.53
C GLU A 1 1.01 -1.82 19.23
N PHE A 2 1.65 -2.99 19.28
CA PHE A 2 2.28 -3.64 18.14
C PHE A 2 1.19 -4.29 17.26
N TYR A 3 1.33 -4.17 15.94
CA TYR A 3 0.30 -4.57 14.99
C TYR A 3 0.44 -6.06 14.62
N ASP A 4 -0.16 -6.94 15.43
CA ASP A 4 -0.06 -8.39 15.28
C ASP A 4 -1.25 -9.03 14.52
N PHE A 5 -1.24 -10.36 14.39
CA PHE A 5 -2.25 -11.12 13.65
C PHE A 5 -3.65 -11.01 14.29
N GLU A 6 -3.74 -10.97 15.62
CA GLU A 6 -5.02 -10.86 16.33
C GLU A 6 -5.64 -9.47 16.11
N ALA A 7 -4.83 -8.40 16.18
CA ALA A 7 -5.28 -7.04 15.84
C ALA A 7 -5.74 -6.89 14.38
N LYS A 8 -5.19 -7.67 13.45
CA LYS A 8 -5.57 -7.64 12.03
C LYS A 8 -6.92 -8.28 11.71
N TYR A 9 -7.42 -9.22 12.53
CA TYR A 9 -8.58 -10.06 12.15
C TYR A 9 -9.61 -10.33 13.24
N LEU A 10 -9.26 -10.21 14.52
CA LEU A 10 -10.14 -10.58 15.64
C LEU A 10 -10.69 -9.37 16.38
N ASP A 11 -10.02 -8.22 16.31
CA ASP A 11 -10.35 -7.10 17.17
C ASP A 11 -10.71 -5.85 16.35
N ASN A 12 -11.91 -5.31 16.61
CA ASN A 12 -12.39 -4.04 16.05
C ASN A 12 -11.60 -2.83 16.62
N SER A 13 -10.41 -3.03 17.16
CA SER A 13 -9.58 -2.03 17.84
C SER A 13 -8.67 -1.24 16.87
N THR A 14 -8.59 -1.67 15.61
CA THR A 14 -7.84 -0.95 14.58
C THR A 14 -8.72 0.10 13.90
N SER A 15 -8.42 1.38 14.13
CA SER A 15 -8.96 2.51 13.37
C SER A 15 -8.00 2.95 12.26
N PHE A 16 -8.54 3.36 11.11
CA PHE A 16 -7.76 3.90 9.99
C PHE A 16 -8.11 5.36 9.72
N ASP A 17 -7.13 6.24 9.86
CA ASP A 17 -7.23 7.61 9.37
C ASP A 17 -6.80 7.64 7.90
N ILE A 18 -7.75 7.86 7.00
CA ILE A 18 -7.51 7.92 5.57
C ILE A 18 -8.15 9.20 5.02
N PRO A 19 -7.37 10.23 4.62
CA PRO A 19 -5.90 10.28 4.64
C PRO A 19 -5.32 10.38 6.06
N ALA A 20 -4.08 9.90 6.23
CA ALA A 20 -3.36 9.99 7.49
C ALA A 20 -3.12 11.45 7.87
N GLN A 21 -3.27 11.76 9.16
CA GLN A 21 -3.09 13.12 9.69
C GLN A 21 -1.61 13.42 9.97
N ILE A 22 -0.83 13.60 8.90
CA ILE A 22 0.61 13.87 8.94
C ILE A 22 0.95 15.09 8.07
N PRO A 23 2.09 15.76 8.30
CA PRO A 23 2.50 16.87 7.46
C PRO A 23 2.68 16.47 5.99
N ASP A 24 2.30 17.36 5.06
CA ASP A 24 2.36 17.08 3.61
C ASP A 24 3.75 16.65 3.13
N TYR A 25 4.81 17.26 3.69
CA TYR A 25 6.19 16.92 3.34
C TYR A 25 6.58 15.50 3.78
N VAL A 26 5.94 14.96 4.82
CA VAL A 26 6.14 13.56 5.26
C VAL A 26 5.33 12.63 4.37
N ALA A 27 4.09 12.98 4.02
CA ALA A 27 3.26 12.21 3.10
C ALA A 27 3.95 12.06 1.73
N GLN A 28 4.56 13.13 1.22
CA GLN A 28 5.33 13.08 -0.03
C GLN A 28 6.56 12.17 0.10
N GLN A 29 7.32 12.26 1.20
CA GLN A 29 8.46 11.36 1.44
C GLN A 29 8.05 9.88 1.48
N ILE A 30 6.91 9.57 2.11
CA ILE A 30 6.37 8.20 2.15
C ILE A 30 6.01 7.73 0.74
N ALA A 31 5.32 8.57 -0.05
CA ALA A 31 4.95 8.24 -1.43
C ALA A 31 6.18 7.98 -2.31
N ASP A 32 7.19 8.86 -2.25
CA ASP A 32 8.43 8.73 -3.02
C ASP A 32 9.23 7.48 -2.62
N ALA A 33 9.31 7.21 -1.32
CA ALA A 33 9.97 6.01 -0.80
C ALA A 33 9.23 4.72 -1.21
N ALA A 34 7.89 4.73 -1.23
CA ALA A 34 7.09 3.59 -1.64
C ALA A 34 7.32 3.25 -3.12
N VAL A 35 7.34 4.27 -4.00
CA VAL A 35 7.64 4.10 -5.43
C VAL A 35 9.07 3.61 -5.61
N THR A 36 10.02 4.19 -4.89
CA THR A 36 11.43 3.78 -4.96
C THR A 36 11.61 2.31 -4.56
N ALA A 37 11.00 1.87 -3.45
CA ALA A 37 11.05 0.48 -3.00
C ALA A 37 10.39 -0.47 -4.01
N PHE A 38 9.23 -0.08 -4.54
CA PHE A 38 8.51 -0.87 -5.57
C PHE A 38 9.40 -1.08 -6.80
N VAL A 39 10.03 -0.04 -7.33
CA VAL A 39 10.90 -0.13 -8.51
C VAL A 39 12.19 -0.89 -8.20
N ALA A 40 12.84 -0.61 -7.06
CA ALA A 40 14.10 -1.23 -6.67
C ALA A 40 13.99 -2.76 -6.50
N LEU A 41 12.84 -3.24 -6.03
CA LEU A 41 12.54 -4.66 -5.89
C LEU A 41 11.99 -5.29 -7.19
N GLY A 42 11.88 -4.50 -8.26
CA GLY A 42 11.24 -4.92 -9.50
C GLY A 42 9.79 -5.32 -9.28
N CYS A 43 9.03 -4.70 -8.40
CA CYS A 43 7.62 -5.08 -8.28
C CYS A 43 6.85 -4.74 -9.57
N GLU A 44 5.79 -5.48 -9.83
CA GLU A 44 4.89 -5.28 -10.98
C GLU A 44 3.45 -5.42 -10.52
N GLY A 45 2.53 -4.72 -11.19
CA GLY A 45 1.11 -4.74 -10.85
C GLY A 45 0.82 -3.93 -9.59
N LEU A 46 0.99 -4.53 -8.42
CA LEU A 46 0.61 -3.93 -7.14
C LEU A 46 1.58 -4.26 -6.01
N ALA A 47 1.63 -3.36 -5.03
CA ALA A 47 2.11 -3.66 -3.71
C ALA A 47 1.45 -2.74 -2.68
N ARG A 48 1.38 -3.19 -1.43
CA ARG A 48 1.18 -2.30 -0.26
C ARG A 48 2.53 -2.14 0.42
N VAL A 49 2.97 -0.90 0.64
CA VAL A 49 4.21 -0.62 1.37
C VAL A 49 3.84 -0.04 2.72
N ASP A 50 4.32 -0.68 3.77
CA ASP A 50 4.04 -0.31 5.14
C ASP A 50 5.25 0.43 5.73
N PHE A 51 4.98 1.51 6.47
CA PHE A 51 5.99 2.38 7.02
C PHE A 51 5.79 2.54 8.52
N PHE A 52 6.90 2.75 9.23
CA PHE A 52 6.90 3.38 10.53
C PHE A 52 7.27 4.86 10.37
N LEU A 53 6.53 5.73 11.06
CA LEU A 53 6.85 7.15 11.19
C LEU A 53 7.25 7.43 12.64
N THR A 54 8.46 7.92 12.87
CA THR A 54 8.92 8.26 14.22
C THR A 54 8.40 9.64 14.66
N PRO A 55 8.42 9.97 15.98
CA PRO A 55 8.08 11.30 16.47
C PRO A 55 8.96 12.43 15.90
N ALA A 56 10.14 12.11 15.39
CA ALA A 56 11.05 13.05 14.71
C ALA A 56 10.75 13.20 13.21
N ASN A 57 9.61 12.69 12.73
CA ASN A 57 9.22 12.63 11.32
C ASN A 57 10.17 11.81 10.43
N GLN A 58 10.88 10.84 11.01
CA GLN A 58 11.70 9.92 10.23
C GLN A 58 10.82 8.81 9.66
N VAL A 59 10.86 8.64 8.34
CA VAL A 59 10.15 7.60 7.60
C VAL A 59 11.04 6.36 7.50
N ILE A 60 10.52 5.20 7.92
CA ILE A 60 11.23 3.92 7.88
C ILE A 60 10.33 2.92 7.16
N ILE A 61 10.83 2.29 6.09
CA ILE A 61 10.10 1.18 5.44
C ILE A 61 10.11 -0.01 6.39
N ASN A 62 8.92 -0.53 6.71
CA ASN A 62 8.77 -1.77 7.48
C ASN A 62 8.77 -2.97 6.53
N GLU A 63 7.80 -3.03 5.62
CA GLU A 63 7.64 -4.14 4.69
C GLU A 63 6.97 -3.71 3.37
N LEU A 64 7.18 -4.52 2.33
CA LEU A 64 6.45 -4.43 1.06
C LEU A 64 5.71 -5.75 0.83
N ASN A 65 4.40 -5.66 0.65
CA ASN A 65 3.51 -6.79 0.39
C ASN A 65 3.09 -6.80 -1.09
N THR A 66 3.55 -7.80 -1.85
CA THR A 66 3.22 -7.98 -3.28
C THR A 66 1.86 -8.63 -3.52
N MET A 67 1.20 -9.12 -2.46
CA MET A 67 -0.14 -9.68 -2.49
C MET A 67 -0.94 -9.20 -1.27
N PRO A 68 -1.31 -7.91 -1.20
CA PRO A 68 -2.10 -7.39 -0.08
C PRO A 68 -3.50 -8.02 -0.07
N GLY A 69 -4.17 -7.98 1.10
CA GLY A 69 -5.57 -8.39 1.19
C GLY A 69 -6.49 -7.55 0.30
N PHE A 70 -7.50 -8.20 -0.30
CA PHE A 70 -8.46 -7.59 -1.24
C PHE A 70 -9.92 -7.63 -0.75
N THR A 71 -10.16 -7.91 0.53
CA THR A 71 -11.52 -7.77 1.08
C THR A 71 -11.91 -6.29 1.14
N SER A 72 -13.22 -6.00 1.21
CA SER A 72 -13.70 -4.63 1.40
C SER A 72 -13.18 -3.96 2.69
N THR A 73 -12.78 -4.77 3.66
CA THR A 73 -12.18 -4.36 4.94
C THR A 73 -10.64 -4.36 4.92
N SER A 74 -10.02 -4.69 3.79
CA SER A 74 -8.56 -4.62 3.66
C SER A 74 -8.08 -3.19 3.40
N VAL A 75 -6.93 -2.84 3.95
CA VAL A 75 -6.33 -1.50 3.83
C VAL A 75 -6.09 -1.10 2.37
N PHE A 76 -5.61 -2.02 1.53
CA PHE A 76 -5.25 -1.71 0.15
C PHE A 76 -6.45 -1.18 -0.67
N PRO A 77 -7.61 -1.87 -0.73
CA PRO A 77 -8.82 -1.31 -1.32
C PRO A 77 -9.30 0.01 -0.70
N MET A 78 -9.19 0.19 0.62
CA MET A 78 -9.60 1.43 1.27
C MET A 78 -8.78 2.65 0.83
N LEU A 79 -7.45 2.49 0.73
CA LEU A 79 -6.56 3.57 0.29
C LEU A 79 -6.89 4.03 -1.13
N TRP A 80 -7.13 3.08 -2.06
CA TRP A 80 -7.53 3.42 -3.42
C TRP A 80 -8.90 4.09 -3.49
N LYS A 81 -9.86 3.66 -2.66
CA LYS A 81 -11.17 4.32 -2.57
C LYS A 81 -11.03 5.76 -2.11
N ALA A 82 -10.19 6.03 -1.11
CA ALA A 82 -9.92 7.38 -0.63
C ALA A 82 -9.20 8.25 -1.68
N SER A 83 -8.42 7.65 -2.58
CA SER A 83 -7.85 8.35 -3.74
C SER A 83 -8.83 8.49 -4.93
N GLY A 84 -10.11 8.19 -4.74
CA GLY A 84 -11.15 8.32 -5.76
C GLY A 84 -11.22 7.20 -6.79
N LYS A 85 -10.61 6.02 -6.52
CA LYS A 85 -10.69 4.84 -7.38
C LYS A 85 -11.57 3.77 -6.77
N SER A 86 -12.62 3.37 -7.49
CA SER A 86 -13.45 2.24 -7.08
C SER A 86 -12.68 0.92 -7.13
N TYR A 87 -13.13 -0.06 -6.35
CA TYR A 87 -12.56 -1.41 -6.35
C TYR A 87 -12.47 -2.01 -7.76
N SER A 88 -13.55 -1.89 -8.54
CA SER A 88 -13.61 -2.41 -9.91
C SER A 88 -12.63 -1.71 -10.85
N GLU A 89 -12.41 -0.40 -10.69
CA GLU A 89 -11.40 0.32 -11.48
C GLU A 89 -9.99 -0.19 -11.17
N VAL A 90 -9.66 -0.40 -9.89
CA VAL A 90 -8.35 -0.93 -9.48
C VAL A 90 -8.12 -2.31 -10.09
N ILE A 91 -9.07 -3.23 -9.95
CA ILE A 91 -8.97 -4.58 -10.53
C ILE A 91 -8.83 -4.51 -12.05
N SER A 92 -9.62 -3.67 -12.71
CA SER A 92 -9.55 -3.49 -14.17
C SER A 92 -8.17 -3.01 -14.61
N GLN A 93 -7.59 -2.04 -13.89
CA GLN A 93 -6.24 -1.54 -14.19
C GLN A 93 -5.16 -2.59 -13.98
N LEU A 94 -5.28 -3.44 -12.94
CA LEU A 94 -4.34 -4.55 -12.72
C LEU A 94 -4.41 -5.57 -13.86
N CYS A 95 -5.61 -5.92 -14.32
CA CYS A 95 -5.80 -6.79 -15.48
C CYS A 95 -5.20 -6.18 -16.76
N VAL A 96 -5.46 -4.89 -17.01
CA VAL A 96 -4.90 -4.17 -18.18
C VAL A 96 -3.37 -4.15 -18.13
N SER A 97 -2.79 -3.85 -16.97
CA SER A 97 -1.33 -3.86 -16.75
C SER A 97 -0.72 -5.25 -16.97
N ALA A 98 -1.38 -6.30 -16.49
CA ALA A 98 -0.93 -7.68 -16.70
C ALA A 98 -0.97 -8.10 -18.17
N LEU A 99 -1.97 -7.65 -18.93
CA LEU A 99 -2.12 -7.92 -20.36
C LEU A 99 -1.13 -7.14 -21.24
N SER A 100 -0.78 -5.91 -20.84
CA SER A 100 0.17 -5.07 -21.59
C SER A 100 1.63 -5.46 -21.36
N ARG A 101 1.90 -6.23 -20.30
CA ARG A 101 3.23 -6.69 -19.96
C ARG A 101 3.79 -7.72 -20.95
N SER A 102 5.08 -7.61 -21.25
CA SER A 102 5.81 -8.64 -21.99
C SER A 102 5.78 -9.99 -21.27
N ARG A 103 5.47 -11.07 -21.99
CA ARG A 103 5.55 -12.45 -21.45
C ARG A 103 6.98 -12.91 -21.19
N ASN A 104 7.96 -12.22 -21.77
CA ASN A 104 9.37 -12.48 -21.51
C ASN A 104 9.84 -11.59 -20.36
N VAL A 105 9.74 -12.11 -19.14
CA VAL A 105 10.36 -11.48 -17.97
C VAL A 105 11.80 -11.96 -17.90
N VAL A 106 12.73 -11.13 -18.38
CA VAL A 106 14.15 -11.27 -18.08
C VAL A 106 14.45 -10.24 -17.00
N ARG A 107 14.83 -10.70 -15.82
CA ARG A 107 15.27 -9.85 -14.71
C ARG A 107 16.59 -10.36 -14.18
#